data_AF-L0BVK0-F1
#
_entry.id   AF-L0BVK0-F1
#
_cell.length_a   1.000
_cell.length_b   1.000
_cell.length_c   1.000
_cell.angle_alpha   90.00
_cell.angle_beta   90.00
_cell.angle_gamma   90.00
#
_symmetry.space_group_name_H-M   'P 1'
#
loop_
_entity.id
_entity.type
_entity.pdbx_description
1 polymer ?
#
loop_
_entity_poly.entity_id
_entity_poly.type
_entity_poly.pdbx_seq_one_letter_code
_entity_poly.pdbx_strand_id
1 'polypeptide(L)' 'MAMVNEFLKQAWFIDNDEQEYIKTVKGSKGGPGSSVSPYPSFNPSSDV' A
#
# COMPACT_ATOMS: atom_id res chain seq x y z
N MET A 1 -24.86 -6.97 14.46
CA MET A 1 -23.75 -7.94 14.36
C MET A 1 -22.71 -7.46 13.34
N ALA A 2 -21.96 -6.39 13.64
CA ALA A 2 -21.02 -5.80 12.67
C ALA A 2 -19.73 -6.61 12.52
N MET A 3 -19.20 -7.17 13.60
CA MET A 3 -17.94 -7.92 13.60
C MET A 3 -18.00 -9.22 12.79
N VAL A 4 -19.14 -9.93 12.84
CA VAL A 4 -19.35 -11.17 12.08
C VAL A 4 -19.41 -10.89 10.57
N ASN A 5 -20.07 -9.80 10.18
CA ASN A 5 -20.14 -9.41 8.78
C ASN A 5 -18.77 -8.96 8.23
N GLU A 6 -17.92 -8.36 9.07
CA GLU A 6 -16.58 -7.96 8.65
C GLU A 6 -15.70 -9.19 8.33
N PHE A 7 -15.81 -10.28 9.10
CA PHE A 7 -15.09 -11.51 8.77
C PHE A 7 -15.51 -12.09 7.42
N LEU A 8 -16.81 -12.10 7.13
CA LEU A 8 -17.31 -12.57 5.84
C LEU A 8 -16.87 -11.66 4.69
N LYS A 9 -16.87 -10.34 4.91
CA LYS A 9 -16.41 -9.36 3.91
C LYS A 9 -14.95 -9.54 3.56
N GLN A 10 -14.08 -9.69 4.58
CA GLN A 10 -12.65 -9.88 4.35
C GLN A 10 -12.35 -11.24 3.70
N ALA A 11 -13.04 -12.32 4.11
CA ALA A 11 -12.90 -13.63 3.48
C ALA A 11 -13.26 -13.58 1.98
N TRP A 12 -14.40 -12.96 1.66
CA TRP A 12 -14.80 -12.78 0.26
C TRP A 12 -13.81 -11.90 -0.51
N PHE A 13 -13.33 -10.81 0.07
CA PHE A 13 -12.36 -9.92 -0.59
C PHE A 13 -11.06 -10.65 -0.95
N ILE A 14 -10.51 -11.46 -0.05
CA ILE A 14 -9.30 -12.26 -0.28
C ILE A 14 -9.47 -13.17 -1.50
N ASP A 15 -10.62 -13.84 -1.60
CA ASP A 15 -10.86 -14.82 -2.66
C ASP A 15 -11.21 -14.19 -4.02
N ASN A 16 -11.79 -12.98 -4.04
CA ASN A 16 -12.38 -12.41 -5.26
C ASN A 16 -11.59 -11.21 -5.81
N ASP A 17 -11.13 -10.32 -4.95
CA ASP A 17 -10.65 -8.99 -5.38
C ASP A 17 -9.18 -8.74 -5.03
N GLU A 18 -8.64 -9.39 -3.99
CA GLU A 18 -7.31 -9.08 -3.45
C GLU A 18 -6.21 -9.17 -4.52
N GLN A 19 -6.28 -10.15 -5.43
CA GLN A 19 -5.27 -10.31 -6.48
C GLN A 19 -5.23 -9.14 -7.46
N GLU A 20 -6.37 -8.53 -7.78
CA GLU A 20 -6.41 -7.34 -8.64
C GLU A 20 -5.84 -6.11 -7.92
N TYR A 21 -6.13 -5.96 -6.63
CA TYR A 21 -5.56 -4.91 -5.80
C TYR A 21 -4.04 -5.06 -5.67
N ILE A 22 -3.53 -6.27 -5.42
CA ILE A 22 -2.08 -6.54 -5.37
C ILE A 22 -1.42 -6.20 -6.71
N LYS A 23 -2.02 -6.61 -7.83
CA LYS A 23 -1.51 -6.29 -9.17
C LYS A 23 -1.44 -4.79 -9.39
N THR A 24 -2.48 -4.06 -9.00
CA THR A 24 -2.57 -2.61 -9.12
C THR A 24 -1.50 -1.90 -8.28
N VAL A 25 -1.37 -2.29 -7.02
CA VAL A 25 -0.37 -1.72 -6.10
C VAL A 25 1.05 -2.00 -6.60
N LYS A 26 1.34 -3.24 -7.02
CA LYS A 26 2.66 -3.62 -7.51
C LYS A 26 3.01 -2.99 -8.86
N GLY A 27 2.01 -2.76 -9.71
CA GLY A 27 2.15 -2.12 -11.02
C GLY A 27 2.18 -0.58 -10.98
N SER A 28 1.98 0.03 -9.81
CA SER A 28 2.00 1.49 -9.67
C SER A 28 3.40 2.07 -9.89
N LYS A 29 3.46 3.31 -10.40
CA LYS A 29 4.73 4.02 -10.63
C LYS A 29 5.44 4.28 -9.29
N GLY A 30 6.66 3.77 -9.14
CA GLY A 30 7.40 3.80 -7.88
C GLY A 30 7.27 2.51 -7.05
N GLY A 31 6.35 1.62 -7.45
CA GLY A 31 6.11 0.35 -6.76
C GLY A 31 5.44 0.52 -5.40
N PRO A 32 5.23 -0.58 -4.67
CA PRO A 32 4.72 -0.54 -3.30
C PRO A 32 5.77 0.03 -2.34
N GLY A 33 5.31 0.63 -1.24
CA GLY A 33 6.16 1.09 -0.15
C GLY A 33 6.01 2.58 0.12
N SER A 34 7.09 3.21 0.61
CA SER A 34 7.07 4.63 0.95
C SER A 34 6.90 5.50 -0.29
N SER A 35 5.96 6.44 -0.24
CA SER A 35 5.84 7.50 -1.26
C SER A 35 6.93 8.58 -1.14
N VAL A 36 7.70 8.55 -0.05
CA VAL A 36 8.85 9.45 0.17
C VAL A 36 10.11 8.61 0.06
N SER A 37 10.88 8.84 -1.00
CA SER A 37 12.21 8.25 -1.15
C SER A 37 13.25 9.09 -0.39
N PRO A 38 14.23 8.46 0.29
CA PRO A 38 15.32 9.19 0.91
C PRO A 38 16.05 10.07 -0.11
N TYR A 39 16.42 11.28 0.29
CA TYR A 39 17.30 12.13 -0.51
C TYR A 39 18.76 11.70 -0.26
N PRO A 40 19.46 11.07 -1.23
CA PRO A 40 20.72 10.39 -0.95
C PRO A 40 21.87 11.32 -0.53
N SER A 41 21.80 12.59 -0.93
CA SER A 41 22.80 13.62 -0.65
C SER A 41 22.28 14.67 0.35
N PHE A 42 21.47 14.23 1.31
CA PHE A 42 20.91 15.10 2.34
C PHE A 42 22.01 15.83 3.11
N ASN A 43 21.92 17.16 3.15
CA ASN A 43 22.86 18.02 3.85
C ASN A 43 22.09 19.13 4.58
N PRO A 44 21.75 18.91 5.86
CA PRO A 44 20.98 19.88 6.65
C PRO A 44 21.55 21.29 6.63
N SER A 45 22.87 21.46 6.51
CA SER A 45 23.51 22.79 6.49
C SER A 45 23.34 23.53 5.17
N SER A 46 23.10 22.81 4.07
CA SER A 46 22.78 23.36 2.75
C SER A 46 21.27 23.49 2.52
N ASP A 47 20.47 22.79 3.32
CA ASP A 47 19.02 22.72 3.18
C ASP A 47 18.28 23.83 3.97
N VAL A 48 19.00 24.55 4.86
CA VAL A 48 18.48 25.65 5.70
C VAL A 48 18.60 27.03 5.05
#